data_AF-T0HKI6-F1
#
_entry.id   AF-T0HKI6-F1
#
_cell.length_a   1.000
_cell.length_b   1.000
_cell.length_c   1.000
_cell.angle_alpha   90.00
_cell.angle_beta   90.00
_cell.angle_gamma   90.00
#
_symmetry.space_group_name_H-M   'P 1'
#
loop_
_entity.id
_entity.type
_entity.pdbx_description
1 polymer ?
#
loop_
_entity_poly.entity_id
_entity_poly.type
_entity_poly.pdbx_seq_one_letter_code
_entity_poly.pdbx_strand_id
1 'polypeptide(L)'
;MAASTSARPSSNARSLIADENSELLFSAASIWEVATKAALGKPGITADPRLYRRGLADNGYVHLPITGEHAVALDRVPNRPSRRAASRAFHPIVHRSAPAGDVARPPLPIQAA
;
A
#
# COMPACT_ATOMS: atom_id res chain seq x y z
N MET A 1 -24.03 -11.78 1.34
CA MET A 1 -23.20 -10.57 1.18
C MET A 1 -22.57 -10.25 2.52
N ALA A 2 -21.28 -10.50 2.71
CA ALA A 2 -20.56 -10.13 3.92
C ALA A 2 -19.14 -9.71 3.56
N ALA A 3 -18.72 -8.60 4.16
CA ALA A 3 -17.66 -7.71 3.74
C ALA A 3 -16.28 -8.35 3.67
N SER A 4 -15.54 -8.01 2.62
CA SER A 4 -14.08 -8.04 2.61
C SER A 4 -13.59 -7.30 3.85
N THR A 5 -12.88 -7.98 4.76
CA THR A 5 -12.14 -7.31 5.85
C THR A 5 -10.92 -6.59 5.29
N SER A 6 -11.11 -5.72 4.30
CA SER A 6 -10.24 -4.55 4.20
C SER A 6 -10.65 -3.70 5.40
N ALA A 7 -9.84 -3.75 6.47
CA ALA A 7 -10.00 -2.78 7.54
C ALA A 7 -9.95 -1.42 6.86
N ARG A 8 -11.07 -0.68 6.87
CA ARG A 8 -11.11 0.65 6.28
C ARG A 8 -9.93 1.42 6.85
N PRO A 9 -9.18 2.17 6.01
CA PRO A 9 -8.10 2.99 6.53
C PRO A 9 -8.62 3.82 7.70
N SER A 10 -7.80 3.93 8.74
CA SER A 10 -8.13 4.73 9.92
C SER A 10 -8.50 6.16 9.48
N SER A 11 -9.24 6.89 10.32
CA SER A 11 -9.56 8.30 10.03
C SER A 11 -8.30 9.10 9.68
N ASN A 12 -7.20 8.87 10.42
CA ASN A 12 -5.91 9.49 10.14
C ASN A 12 -5.35 9.11 8.77
N ALA A 13 -5.34 7.82 8.40
CA ALA A 13 -4.86 7.39 7.09
C ALA A 13 -5.71 7.98 5.96
N ARG A 14 -7.02 8.10 6.14
CA ARG A 14 -7.90 8.78 5.17
C ARG A 14 -7.58 10.26 5.03
N SER A 15 -7.34 10.96 6.15
CA SER A 15 -6.94 12.37 6.12
C SER A 15 -5.60 12.56 5.39
N LEU A 16 -4.62 11.69 5.61
CA LEU A 16 -3.33 11.76 4.93
C LEU A 16 -3.44 11.42 3.43
N ILE A 17 -4.29 10.47 3.05
CA ILE A 17 -4.54 10.16 1.62
C ILE A 17 -5.22 11.35 0.91
N ALA A 18 -6.06 12.11 1.62
CA ALA A 18 -6.77 13.25 1.07
C ALA A 18 -5.97 14.57 1.13
N ASP A 19 -4.84 14.61 1.86
CA ASP A 19 -3.97 15.78 1.98
C ASP A 19 -3.09 15.89 0.74
N GLU A 20 -3.24 16.98 -0.02
CA GLU A 20 -2.46 17.28 -1.22
C GLU A 20 -0.95 17.45 -0.96
N ASN A 21 -0.57 17.70 0.30
CA ASN A 21 0.83 17.77 0.73
C ASN A 21 1.39 16.40 1.13
N SER A 22 0.63 15.31 0.92
CA SER A 22 1.09 13.96 1.18
C SER A 22 1.48 13.29 -0.13
N GLU A 23 2.72 12.82 -0.19
CA GLU A 23 3.17 11.94 -1.26
C GLU A 23 2.70 10.52 -0.96
N LEU A 24 1.90 9.99 -1.88
CA LEU A 24 1.36 8.64 -1.75
C LEU A 24 2.31 7.66 -2.41
N LEU A 25 2.87 6.72 -1.63
CA LEU A 25 3.88 5.79 -2.10
C LEU A 25 3.32 4.37 -2.19
N PHE A 26 3.83 3.60 -3.15
CA PHE A 26 3.62 2.15 -3.23
C PHE A 26 4.92 1.43 -3.57
N SER A 27 5.03 0.14 -3.23
CA SER A 27 6.25 -0.65 -3.48
C SER A 27 5.94 -1.99 -4.11
N ALA A 28 6.98 -2.65 -4.64
CA ALA A 28 6.88 -4.04 -5.10
C ALA A 28 6.34 -4.99 -4.00
N ALA A 29 6.66 -4.74 -2.73
CA ALA A 29 6.14 -5.53 -1.61
C ALA A 29 4.62 -5.36 -1.44
N SER A 30 4.09 -4.15 -1.63
CA SER A 30 2.65 -3.88 -1.60
C SER A 30 1.91 -4.63 -2.71
N ILE A 31 2.48 -4.69 -3.92
CA ILE A 31 1.92 -5.44 -5.05
C ILE A 31 2.00 -6.96 -4.79
N TRP A 32 3.12 -7.44 -4.26
CA TRP A 32 3.31 -8.84 -3.91
C TRP A 32 2.23 -9.32 -2.92
N GLU A 33 1.92 -8.53 -1.89
CA GLU A 33 0.86 -8.87 -0.93
C GLU A 33 -0.51 -9.01 -1.61
N VAL A 34 -0.87 -8.09 -2.50
CA VAL A 34 -2.13 -8.17 -3.27
C VAL A 34 -2.15 -9.42 -4.15
N ALA A 35 -1.05 -9.70 -4.86
CA ALA A 35 -0.92 -10.89 -5.70
C ALA A 35 -1.03 -12.19 -4.91
N THR A 36 -0.36 -12.29 -3.76
CA THR A 36 -0.45 -13.47 -2.88
C THR A 36 -1.86 -13.63 -2.33
N LYS A 37 -2.51 -12.55 -1.89
CA LYS A 37 -3.88 -12.60 -1.37
C LYS A 37 -4.89 -13.02 -2.44
N ALA A 38 -4.75 -12.52 -3.67
CA ALA A 38 -5.56 -12.91 -4.81
C ALA A 38 -5.34 -14.40 -5.17
N ALA A 39 -4.09 -14.85 -5.20
CA ALA A 39 -3.75 -16.26 -5.49
C ALA A 39 -4.28 -17.24 -4.43
N LEU A 40 -4.36 -16.82 -3.17
CA LEU A 40 -4.93 -17.62 -2.08
C LEU A 40 -6.47 -17.71 -2.12
N GLY A 41 -7.13 -17.05 -3.08
CA GLY A 41 -8.59 -17.12 -3.26
C GLY A 41 -9.37 -16.63 -2.04
N LYS A 42 -8.79 -15.73 -1.24
CA LYS A 42 -9.44 -15.24 -0.02
C LYS A 42 -10.73 -14.48 -0.39
N PRO A 43 -11.88 -14.79 0.25
CA PRO A 43 -13.12 -14.07 0.01
C PRO A 43 -12.95 -12.57 0.22
N GLY A 44 -13.37 -11.77 -0.76
CA GLY A 44 -13.33 -10.31 -0.69
C GLY A 44 -12.05 -9.64 -1.22
N ILE A 45 -11.15 -10.39 -1.87
CA ILE A 45 -10.00 -9.83 -2.59
C ILE A 45 -10.11 -10.21 -4.05
N THR A 46 -10.68 -9.31 -4.84
CA THR A 46 -10.96 -9.47 -6.28
C THR A 46 -10.04 -8.63 -7.16
N ALA A 47 -9.09 -7.90 -6.55
CA ALA A 47 -8.20 -7.01 -7.26
C ALA A 47 -7.16 -7.79 -8.08
N ASP A 48 -7.21 -7.67 -9.41
CA ASP A 48 -6.12 -8.05 -10.29
C ASP A 48 -4.88 -7.21 -9.94
N PRO A 49 -3.75 -7.81 -9.53
CA PRO A 49 -2.52 -7.08 -9.19
C PRO A 49 -2.02 -6.17 -10.31
N ARG A 50 -2.27 -6.51 -11.57
CA ARG A 50 -1.90 -5.69 -12.74
C ARG A 50 -2.72 -4.42 -12.79
N LEU A 51 -4.04 -4.55 -12.64
CA LEU A 51 -4.96 -3.41 -12.59
C LEU A 51 -4.72 -2.56 -11.35
N TYR A 52 -4.43 -3.18 -10.21
CA TYR A 52 -4.11 -2.48 -8.97
C TYR A 52 -2.85 -1.62 -9.13
N ARG A 53 -1.75 -2.19 -9.66
CA ARG A 53 -0.52 -1.43 -9.92
C ARG A 53 -0.75 -0.28 -10.89
N ARG A 54 -1.52 -0.52 -11.95
CA ARG A 54 -1.85 0.52 -12.93
C ARG A 54 -2.70 1.62 -12.29
N GLY A 55 -3.73 1.26 -11.54
CA GLY A 55 -4.59 2.21 -10.83
C GLY A 55 -3.81 3.09 -9.85
N LEU A 56 -2.83 2.52 -9.12
CA LEU A 56 -1.94 3.32 -8.27
C LEU A 56 -1.17 4.37 -9.09
N ALA A 57 -0.53 3.96 -10.19
CA ALA A 57 0.20 4.88 -11.05
C ALA A 57 -0.71 5.95 -11.69
N ASP A 58 -1.88 5.55 -12.19
CA ASP A 58 -2.86 6.45 -12.81
C ASP A 58 -3.45 7.46 -11.79
N ASN A 59 -3.46 7.12 -10.49
CA ASN A 59 -3.85 8.01 -9.39
C ASN A 59 -2.65 8.76 -8.77
N GLY A 60 -1.51 8.86 -9.46
CA GLY A 60 -0.39 9.67 -9.01
C GLY A 60 0.38 9.11 -7.80
N TYR A 61 0.18 7.84 -7.45
CA TYR A 61 1.04 7.21 -6.45
C TYR A 61 2.44 7.00 -7.04
N VAL A 62 3.46 7.30 -6.26
CA VAL A 62 4.86 7.17 -6.66
C VAL A 62 5.40 5.81 -6.23
N HIS A 63 6.13 5.15 -7.13
CA HIS A 63 6.74 3.86 -6.84
C HIS A 63 8.02 4.04 -6.03
N LEU A 64 8.09 3.41 -4.86
CA LEU A 64 9.27 3.29 -4.02
C LEU A 64 10.03 2.00 -4.40
N PRO A 65 11.20 2.10 -5.06
CA PRO A 65 11.93 0.93 -5.53
C PRO A 65 12.47 0.11 -4.36
N ILE A 66 12.20 -1.20 -4.38
CA ILE A 66 12.86 -2.16 -3.48
C ILE A 66 14.00 -2.81 -4.26
N THR A 67 15.23 -2.40 -3.96
CA THR A 67 16.50 -2.90 -4.54
C THR A 67 17.15 -3.97 -3.66
N GLY A 68 18.20 -4.63 -4.18
CA GLY A 68 19.00 -5.59 -3.41
C GLY A 68 19.65 -5.00 -2.15
N GLU A 69 19.95 -3.69 -2.11
CA GLU A 69 20.46 -3.03 -0.90
C GLU A 69 19.47 -3.08 0.26
N HIS A 70 18.17 -2.95 -0.02
CA HIS A 70 17.12 -3.09 0.99
C HIS A 70 17.08 -4.52 1.55
N ALA A 71 17.41 -5.53 0.74
CA ALA A 71 17.50 -6.92 1.19
C ALA A 71 18.75 -7.16 2.05
N VAL A 72 19.90 -6.58 1.68
CA VAL A 72 21.14 -6.66 2.48
C VAL A 72 20.95 -6.02 3.86
N ALA A 73 20.18 -4.93 3.95
CA ALA A 73 19.87 -4.28 5.22
C ALA A 73 19.13 -5.18 6.23
N LEU A 74 18.51 -6.28 5.77
CA LEU A 74 17.82 -7.24 6.65
C LEU A 74 18.78 -7.97 7.61
N ASP A 75 20.05 -8.13 7.26
CA ASP A 75 21.07 -8.74 8.14
C ASP A 75 21.24 -7.96 9.46
N ARG A 76 20.90 -6.67 9.46
CA ARG A 76 21.01 -5.78 10.62
C ARG A 76 19.74 -5.75 11.48
N VAL A 77 18.68 -6.45 11.09
CA VAL A 77 17.44 -6.50 11.87
C VAL A 77 17.65 -7.46 13.04
N PRO A 78 17.43 -7.03 14.30
CA PRO A 78 17.57 -7.92 15.45
C PRO A 78 16.67 -9.15 15.29
N ASN A 79 17.24 -10.35 15.38
CA ASN A 79 16.49 -11.60 15.31
C ASN A 79 15.53 -11.68 16.51
N ARG A 80 14.27 -11.26 16.30
CA ARG A 80 13.19 -11.41 17.28
C ARG A 80 12.36 -12.64 16.91
N PRO A 81 12.29 -13.67 17.76
CA PRO A 81 11.39 -14.79 17.53
C PRO A 81 9.94 -14.29 17.58
N SER A 82 9.25 -14.32 16.43
CA SER A 82 7.90 -13.77 16.28
C SER A 82 6.86 -14.70 16.91
N ARG A 83 6.19 -14.25 17.98
CA ARG A 83 4.92 -14.82 18.48
C ARG A 83 3.85 -14.60 17.39
N ARG A 84 3.26 -15.69 16.88
CA ARG A 84 2.11 -15.81 15.96
C ARG A 84 1.73 -14.54 15.16
N ALA A 85 1.94 -14.61 13.85
CA ALA A 85 1.52 -13.61 12.87
C ALA A 85 0.01 -13.33 12.95
N ALA A 86 -0.37 -12.23 13.61
CA ALA A 86 -1.61 -11.56 13.27
C ALA A 86 -1.41 -10.97 11.86
N SER A 87 -2.25 -11.37 10.90
CA SER A 87 -2.30 -10.76 9.57
C SER A 87 -2.56 -9.27 9.71
N ARG A 88 -1.49 -8.48 9.76
CA ARG A 88 -1.56 -7.03 9.67
C ARG A 88 -1.43 -6.71 8.19
N ALA A 89 -2.53 -6.30 7.58
CA ALA A 89 -2.51 -5.79 6.21
C ALA A 89 -1.51 -4.62 6.16
N PHE A 90 -0.54 -4.71 5.26
CA PHE A 90 0.36 -3.58 5.04
C PHE A 90 -0.41 -2.51 4.29
N HIS A 91 -0.66 -1.38 4.95
CA HIS A 91 -1.25 -0.22 4.31
C HIS A 91 -0.18 0.49 3.47
N PRO A 92 -0.55 1.11 2.33
CA PRO A 92 0.37 1.98 1.59
C PRO A 92 0.94 3.04 2.54
N ILE A 93 2.26 3.26 2.45
CA ILE A 93 2.95 4.24 3.27
C ILE A 93 2.64 5.61 2.67
N VAL A 94 1.98 6.45 3.46
CA VAL A 94 1.73 7.85 3.11
C VAL A 94 2.77 8.69 3.81
N HIS A 95 3.61 9.39 3.05
CA HIS A 95 4.62 10.28 3.58
C HIS A 95 4.19 11.73 3.37
N ARG A 96 4.28 12.57 4.41
CA ARG A 96 4.05 14.02 4.26
C ARG A 96 5.34 14.65 3.75
N SER A 97 5.32 15.26 2.58
CA SER A 97 6.45 16.03 2.04
C SER A 97 5.96 17.39 1.56
N ALA A 98 6.64 18.48 1.96
CA ALA A 98 6.27 19.85 1.60
C ALA A 98 6.33 20.07 0.07
N PRO A 99 5.43 20.88 -0.51
CA PRO A 99 5.18 20.86 -1.95
C PRO A 99 6.30 21.51 -2.76
N ALA A 100 6.75 20.79 -3.79
CA ALA A 100 7.41 21.39 -4.96
C ALA A 100 6.39 21.41 -6.10
N GLY A 101 5.83 22.59 -6.36
CA GLY A 101 5.31 23.07 -7.65
C GLY A 101 4.42 22.16 -8.51
N ASP A 102 3.20 22.67 -8.73
CA ASP A 102 2.24 22.39 -9.79
C ASP A 102 1.20 21.25 -9.56
N VAL A 103 -0.05 21.61 -9.81
CA VAL A 103 -1.26 21.12 -9.13
C VAL A 103 -1.85 19.89 -9.82
N ALA A 104 -1.89 18.76 -9.10
CA ALA A 104 -2.65 17.57 -9.50
C ALA A 104 -3.84 17.36 -8.54
N ARG A 105 -5.02 17.19 -9.12
CA ARG A 105 -6.30 16.88 -8.44
C ARG A 105 -6.12 15.73 -7.43
N PRO A 106 -6.72 15.81 -6.22
CA PRO A 106 -6.53 14.79 -5.20
C PRO A 106 -6.96 13.41 -5.71
N PRO A 107 -6.14 12.36 -5.51
CA PRO A 107 -6.44 11.04 -6.02
C PRO A 107 -7.66 10.44 -5.32
N LEU A 108 -8.50 9.75 -6.10
CA LEU A 108 -9.69 9.10 -5.55
C LEU A 108 -9.26 7.90 -4.70
N PRO A 109 -9.95 7.61 -3.58
CA PRO A 109 -9.69 6.41 -2.81
C PRO A 109 -9.94 5.19 -3.69
N ILE A 110 -8.89 4.38 -3.91
CA ILE A 110 -8.97 3.13 -4.67
C ILE A 110 -9.92 2.20 -3.91
N GLN A 111 -11.15 2.06 -4.42
CA GLN A 111 -12.07 1.03 -3.94
C GLN A 111 -11.52 -0.32 -4.40
N ALA A 112 -11.06 -1.12 -3.45
CA ALA A 112 -10.89 -2.54 -3.67
C ALA A 112 -12.28 -3.14 -3.92
N ALA A 113 -12.59 -3.41 -5.18
CA ALA A 113 -13.78 -4.14 -5.61
C ALA A 113 -13.67 -5.61 -5.18
#